data_AF-A0A942PL20-F1
#
_entry.id   AF-A0A942PL20-F1
#
_cell.length_a   1.000
_cell.length_b   1.000
_cell.length_c   1.000
_cell.angle_alpha   90.00
_cell.angle_beta   90.00
_cell.angle_gamma   90.00
#
_symmetry.space_group_name_H-M   'P 1'
#
loop_
_entity.id
_entity.type
_entity.pdbx_description
1 polymer ?
#
loop_
_entity_poly.entity_id
_entity_poly.type
_entity_poly.pdbx_seq_one_letter_code
_entity_poly.pdbx_strand_id
1 'polypeptide(L)'
;MSAKEFKELLKTENEQLQKLNAIVKQSITEEKLISDKLLEFEDTHPSFSSRVADVIAGFGGSWKFILSFALFMLVWICLNLLVLPHAFDTYPFILLNLILSTIAALQAPIIMMSQNRKEEKDRQRAINDYLVNLKAELEVKNLHHKMDLLIAEQMKTLFEIQKAQIDQMEEVKMLLKKQ
;
A
#
# COMPACT_ATOMS: atom_id res chain seq x y z
N MET A 1 -22.56 50.95 7.04
CA MET A 1 -22.54 49.61 6.42
C MET A 1 -23.87 49.43 5.71
N SER A 2 -23.87 49.48 4.37
CA SER A 2 -25.11 49.47 3.59
C SER A 2 -25.67 48.06 3.52
N ALA A 3 -26.99 47.89 3.61
CA ALA A 3 -27.68 46.59 3.51
C ALA A 3 -27.29 45.78 2.24
N LYS A 4 -26.75 46.47 1.22
CA LYS A 4 -26.21 45.90 -0.01
C LYS A 4 -24.88 45.15 0.22
N GLU A 5 -23.98 45.68 1.03
CA GLU A 5 -22.66 45.09 1.33
C GLU A 5 -22.80 43.83 2.20
N PHE A 6 -23.72 43.85 3.17
CA PHE A 6 -24.03 42.69 3.99
C PHE A 6 -24.64 41.53 3.17
N LYS A 7 -25.47 41.85 2.18
CA LYS A 7 -26.10 40.87 1.30
C LYS A 7 -25.11 40.27 0.29
N GLU A 8 -24.13 41.05 -0.16
CA GLU A 8 -22.99 40.55 -0.95
C GLU A 8 -22.10 39.62 -0.12
N LEU A 9 -21.72 40.01 1.10
CA LEU A 9 -20.92 39.18 2.00
C LEU A 9 -21.58 37.83 2.31
N LEU A 10 -22.88 37.83 2.64
CA LEU A 10 -23.63 36.59 2.87
C LEU A 10 -23.72 35.70 1.62
N LYS A 11 -23.72 36.30 0.43
CA LYS A 11 -23.76 35.55 -0.84
C LYS A 11 -22.40 34.92 -1.12
N THR A 12 -21.31 35.65 -0.89
CA THR A 12 -19.94 35.16 -1.01
C THR A 12 -19.62 34.05 0.01
N GLU A 13 -20.04 34.19 1.27
CA GLU A 13 -19.91 33.12 2.28
C GLU A 13 -20.66 31.85 1.88
N ASN A 14 -21.89 31.98 1.35
CA ASN A 14 -22.66 30.83 0.89
C ASN A 14 -21.98 30.11 -0.29
N GLU A 15 -21.42 30.86 -1.23
CA GLU A 15 -20.66 30.30 -2.36
C GLU A 15 -19.37 29.59 -1.90
N GLN A 16 -18.68 30.14 -0.90
CA GLN A 16 -17.50 29.49 -0.31
C GLN A 16 -17.87 28.20 0.44
N LEU A 17 -18.96 28.20 1.20
CA LEU A 17 -19.49 27.01 1.87
C LEU A 17 -19.89 25.92 0.86
N GLN A 18 -20.49 26.28 -0.26
CA GLN A 18 -20.82 25.33 -1.32
C GLN A 18 -19.58 24.72 -1.97
N LYS A 19 -18.55 25.53 -2.26
CA LYS A 19 -17.26 25.04 -2.76
C LYS A 19 -16.58 24.11 -1.77
N LEU A 20 -16.58 24.46 -0.48
CA LEU A 20 -15.99 23.63 0.56
C LEU A 20 -16.71 22.28 0.68
N ASN A 21 -18.05 22.28 0.71
CA ASN A 21 -18.85 21.05 0.72
C ASN A 21 -18.59 20.19 -0.52
N ALA A 22 -18.41 20.79 -1.70
CA ALA A 22 -18.08 20.06 -2.92
C ALA A 22 -16.71 19.39 -2.82
N ILE A 23 -15.69 20.10 -2.33
CA ILE A 23 -14.33 19.56 -2.12
C ILE A 23 -14.34 18.42 -1.10
N VAL A 24 -14.99 18.60 0.05
CA VAL A 24 -15.10 17.57 1.09
C VAL A 24 -15.82 16.32 0.56
N LYS A 25 -16.92 16.50 -0.17
CA LYS A 25 -17.68 15.39 -0.76
C LYS A 25 -16.86 14.63 -1.80
N GLN A 26 -16.04 15.35 -2.58
CA GLN A 26 -15.10 14.74 -3.51
C GLN A 26 -14.03 13.93 -2.77
N SER A 27 -13.40 14.49 -1.73
CA SER A 27 -12.38 13.78 -0.95
C SER A 27 -12.93 12.54 -0.23
N ILE A 28 -14.16 12.57 0.29
CA ILE A 28 -14.83 11.40 0.88
C ILE A 28 -15.10 10.32 -0.18
N THR A 29 -15.44 10.72 -1.40
CA THR A 29 -15.68 9.79 -2.51
C THR A 29 -14.36 9.13 -2.93
N GLU A 30 -13.28 9.91 -3.03
CA GLU A 30 -11.93 9.39 -3.29
C GLU A 30 -11.47 8.43 -2.19
N GLU A 31 -11.70 8.74 -0.91
CA GLU A 31 -11.37 7.86 0.23
C GLU A 31 -12.12 6.52 0.17
N LYS A 32 -13.42 6.56 -0.18
CA LYS A 32 -14.23 5.34 -0.38
C LYS A 32 -13.72 4.52 -1.53
N LEU A 33 -13.41 5.13 -2.68
CA LEU A 33 -12.87 4.45 -3.86
C LEU A 33 -11.53 3.77 -3.55
N ILE A 34 -10.64 4.44 -2.80
CA ILE A 34 -9.37 3.87 -2.37
C ILE A 34 -9.61 2.68 -1.43
N SER A 35 -10.51 2.82 -0.46
CA SER A 35 -10.83 1.75 0.49
C SER A 35 -11.44 0.52 -0.18
N ASP A 36 -12.31 0.71 -1.18
CA ASP A 36 -12.92 -0.39 -1.95
C ASP A 36 -11.87 -1.11 -2.80
N LYS A 37 -10.96 -0.35 -3.42
CA LYS A 37 -9.84 -0.90 -4.20
C LYS A 37 -8.87 -1.70 -3.34
N LEU A 38 -8.63 -1.28 -2.10
CA LEU A 38 -7.79 -2.03 -1.15
C LEU A 38 -8.41 -3.40 -0.82
N LEU A 39 -9.73 -3.49 -0.65
CA LEU A 39 -10.44 -4.75 -0.41
C LEU A 39 -10.36 -5.69 -1.62
N GLU A 40 -10.46 -5.15 -2.84
CA GLU A 40 -10.36 -5.95 -4.07
C GLU A 40 -8.99 -6.63 -4.24
N PHE A 41 -7.90 -6.00 -3.79
CA PHE A 41 -6.57 -6.63 -3.83
C PHE A 41 -6.42 -7.83 -2.88
N GLU A 42 -7.20 -7.87 -1.80
CA GLU A 42 -7.10 -8.91 -0.76
C GLU A 42 -7.82 -10.21 -1.15
N ASP A 43 -8.87 -10.14 -1.98
CA ASP A 43 -9.74 -11.26 -2.36
C ASP A 43 -9.27 -12.05 -3.60
N THR A 44 -8.06 -11.83 -4.10
CA THR A 44 -7.56 -12.54 -5.29
C THR A 44 -7.17 -13.99 -4.99
N HIS A 45 -8.10 -14.92 -5.22
CA HIS A 45 -7.82 -16.35 -5.08
C HIS A 45 -6.75 -16.85 -6.07
N PRO A 46 -5.69 -17.53 -5.61
CA PRO A 46 -4.63 -18.00 -6.48
C PRO A 46 -5.10 -19.20 -7.33
N SER A 47 -4.92 -19.08 -8.65
CA SER A 47 -5.10 -20.17 -9.62
C SER A 47 -4.23 -21.39 -9.28
N PHE A 48 -4.67 -22.59 -9.68
CA PHE A 48 -3.93 -23.84 -9.47
C PHE A 48 -2.49 -23.79 -10.02
N SER A 49 -2.29 -23.14 -11.18
CA SER A 49 -0.97 -22.97 -11.80
C SER A 49 -0.05 -22.05 -11.00
N SER A 50 -0.60 -21.08 -10.27
CA SER A 50 0.20 -20.20 -9.42
C SER A 50 0.67 -20.91 -8.15
N ARG A 51 -0.15 -21.81 -7.58
CA ARG A 51 0.29 -22.66 -6.46
C ARG A 51 1.48 -23.55 -6.82
N VAL A 52 1.41 -24.25 -7.95
CA VAL A 52 2.47 -25.18 -8.37
C VAL A 52 3.81 -24.45 -8.57
N ALA A 53 3.79 -23.32 -9.27
CA ALA A 53 5.03 -22.59 -9.51
C ALA A 53 5.59 -21.89 -8.24
N ASP A 54 4.77 -21.60 -7.21
CA ASP A 54 5.24 -21.00 -5.96
C ASP A 54 6.02 -22.05 -5.15
N VAL A 55 5.56 -23.31 -5.20
CA VAL A 55 6.28 -24.47 -4.63
C VAL A 55 7.60 -24.70 -5.35
N ILE A 56 7.61 -24.67 -6.67
CA ILE A 56 8.83 -24.88 -7.49
C ILE A 56 9.85 -23.75 -7.23
N ALA A 57 9.41 -22.49 -7.14
CA ALA A 57 10.29 -21.36 -6.86
C ALA A 57 10.92 -21.42 -5.45
N GLY A 58 10.19 -21.94 -4.46
CA GLY A 58 10.72 -22.16 -3.11
C GLY A 58 11.71 -23.33 -3.02
N PHE A 59 11.49 -24.39 -3.80
CA PHE A 59 12.32 -25.59 -3.76
C PHE A 59 13.62 -25.46 -4.58
N GLY A 60 13.54 -24.88 -5.78
CA GLY A 60 14.68 -24.76 -6.70
C GLY A 60 15.77 -23.78 -6.23
N GLY A 61 15.49 -22.90 -5.27
CA GLY A 61 16.45 -21.94 -4.72
C GLY A 61 17.20 -22.41 -3.47
N SER A 62 16.93 -23.62 -2.96
CA SER A 62 17.52 -24.08 -1.70
C SER A 62 18.89 -24.73 -1.88
N TRP A 63 19.84 -24.41 -1.01
CA TRP A 63 21.14 -25.09 -0.92
C TRP A 63 21.01 -26.61 -0.71
N LYS A 64 19.94 -27.07 -0.05
CA LYS A 64 19.67 -28.49 0.16
C LYS A 64 19.32 -29.23 -1.15
N PHE A 65 18.64 -28.55 -2.07
CA PHE A 65 18.29 -29.11 -3.38
C PHE A 65 19.56 -29.34 -4.22
N ILE A 66 20.45 -28.34 -4.26
CA ILE A 66 21.73 -28.41 -4.99
C ILE A 66 22.57 -29.59 -4.47
N LEU A 67 22.70 -29.73 -3.15
CA LEU A 67 23.45 -30.84 -2.54
C LEU A 67 22.82 -32.22 -2.82
N SER A 68 21.50 -32.33 -2.73
CA SER A 68 20.80 -33.59 -3.03
C SER A 68 20.95 -33.98 -4.50
N PHE A 69 20.93 -33.02 -5.43
CA PHE A 69 21.12 -33.26 -6.85
C PHE A 69 22.55 -33.70 -7.17
N ALA A 70 23.54 -33.07 -6.55
CA ALA A 70 24.94 -33.48 -6.66
C ALA A 70 25.17 -34.91 -6.12
N LEU A 71 24.58 -35.25 -4.98
CA LEU A 71 24.65 -36.59 -4.41
C LEU A 71 24.00 -37.63 -5.34
N PHE A 72 22.83 -37.32 -5.89
CA PHE A 72 22.16 -38.20 -6.86
C PHE A 72 23.04 -38.49 -8.08
N MET A 73 23.69 -37.47 -8.66
CA MET A 73 24.63 -37.66 -9.78
C MET A 73 25.81 -38.56 -9.40
N LEU A 74 26.41 -38.35 -8.22
CA LEU A 74 27.50 -39.19 -7.73
C LEU A 74 27.07 -40.65 -7.56
N VAL A 75 25.90 -40.89 -6.96
CA VAL A 75 25.35 -42.24 -6.78
C VAL A 75 25.07 -42.90 -8.13
N TRP A 76 24.51 -42.18 -9.10
CA TRP A 76 24.26 -42.69 -10.45
C TRP A 76 25.54 -43.12 -11.15
N ILE A 77 26.58 -42.29 -11.07
CA ILE A 77 27.90 -42.59 -11.64
C ILE A 77 28.50 -43.82 -10.95
N CYS A 78 28.52 -43.86 -9.61
CA CYS A 78 29.05 -44.98 -8.84
C CYS A 78 28.34 -46.31 -9.16
N LEU A 79 27.00 -46.31 -9.22
CA LEU A 79 26.22 -47.51 -9.54
C LEU A 79 26.54 -48.03 -10.95
N ASN A 80 26.58 -47.15 -11.95
CA ASN A 80 26.89 -47.56 -13.33
C ASN A 80 28.34 -48.01 -13.50
N LEU A 81 29.29 -47.47 -12.72
CA LEU A 81 30.68 -47.91 -12.75
C LEU A 81 30.88 -49.30 -12.11
N LEU A 82 30.15 -49.60 -11.03
CA LEU A 82 30.26 -50.87 -10.29
C LEU A 82 29.57 -52.05 -10.98
N VAL A 83 28.57 -51.79 -11.82
CA VAL A 83 27.75 -52.82 -12.50
C VAL A 83 28.33 -53.23 -13.87
N LEU A 84 29.55 -52.80 -14.21
CA LEU A 84 30.27 -53.25 -15.42
C LEU A 84 30.46 -54.78 -15.39
N PRO A 85 30.08 -55.53 -16.46
CA PRO A 85 29.75 -55.10 -17.83
C PRO A 85 28.26 -54.91 -18.18
N HIS A 86 27.32 -55.10 -17.24
CA HIS A 86 25.87 -54.97 -17.47
C HIS A 86 25.32 -53.58 -17.10
N ALA A 87 26.17 -52.55 -17.17
CA ALA A 87 25.77 -51.19 -16.79
C ALA A 87 24.72 -50.63 -17.75
N PHE A 88 23.75 -49.90 -17.18
CA PHE A 88 22.65 -49.29 -17.92
C PHE A 88 23.10 -48.03 -18.69
N ASP A 89 24.07 -47.29 -18.13
CA ASP A 89 24.63 -46.06 -18.69
C ASP A 89 26.16 -46.08 -18.56
N THR A 90 26.84 -46.75 -19.50
CA THR A 90 28.31 -46.88 -19.52
C THR A 90 28.97 -45.55 -19.86
N TYR A 91 30.17 -45.30 -19.32
CA TYR A 91 31.00 -44.14 -19.69
C TYR A 91 31.08 -44.02 -21.22
N PRO A 92 30.65 -42.89 -21.82
CA PRO A 92 30.59 -41.52 -21.30
C PRO A 92 29.23 -41.00 -20.76
N PHE A 93 28.33 -41.86 -20.28
CA PHE A 93 27.03 -41.51 -19.66
C PHE A 93 26.06 -40.73 -20.57
N ILE A 94 25.59 -41.36 -21.66
CA ILE A 94 24.74 -40.70 -22.67
C ILE A 94 23.36 -40.33 -22.10
N LEU A 95 22.78 -41.21 -21.25
CA LEU A 95 21.43 -41.02 -20.73
C LEU A 95 21.39 -39.91 -19.69
N LEU A 96 22.37 -39.89 -18.79
CA LEU A 96 22.53 -38.82 -17.81
C LEU A 96 22.67 -37.45 -18.49
N ASN A 97 23.51 -37.37 -19.54
CA ASN A 97 23.71 -36.15 -20.30
C ASN A 97 22.45 -35.68 -21.03
N LEU A 98 21.66 -36.60 -21.59
CA LEU A 98 20.40 -36.26 -22.25
C LEU A 98 19.41 -35.64 -21.25
N ILE A 99 19.23 -36.28 -20.09
CA ILE A 99 18.32 -35.80 -19.04
C ILE A 99 18.76 -34.42 -18.52
N LEU A 100 20.05 -34.25 -18.21
CA LEU A 100 20.59 -32.96 -17.76
C LEU A 100 20.36 -31.85 -18.80
N SER A 101 20.56 -32.15 -20.08
CA SER A 101 20.37 -31.17 -21.16
C SER A 101 18.91 -30.74 -21.27
N THR A 102 17.96 -31.67 -21.16
CA THR A 102 16.53 -31.34 -21.16
C THR A 102 16.13 -30.51 -19.94
N ILE A 103 16.64 -30.83 -18.75
CA ILE A 103 16.37 -30.05 -17.53
C ILE A 103 16.95 -28.63 -17.67
N ALA A 104 18.19 -28.50 -18.14
CA ALA A 104 18.84 -27.21 -18.34
C ALA A 104 18.09 -26.34 -19.36
N ALA A 105 17.57 -26.93 -20.44
CA ALA A 105 16.78 -26.21 -21.44
C ALA A 105 15.46 -25.63 -20.86
N LEU A 106 14.83 -26.34 -19.93
CA LEU A 106 13.61 -25.87 -19.25
C LEU A 106 13.88 -24.89 -18.11
N GLN A 107 15.13 -24.76 -17.67
CA GLN A 107 15.51 -23.96 -16.51
C GLN A 107 15.24 -22.46 -16.73
N ALA A 108 15.65 -21.89 -17.87
CA ALA A 108 15.50 -20.46 -18.13
C ALA A 108 14.03 -20.00 -18.19
N PRO A 109 13.10 -20.68 -18.89
CA PRO A 109 11.67 -20.34 -18.85
C PRO A 109 11.04 -20.46 -17.46
N ILE A 110 11.39 -21.50 -16.69
CA ILE A 110 10.87 -21.67 -15.33
C ILE A 110 11.36 -20.53 -14.42
N ILE A 111 12.64 -20.17 -14.51
CA ILE A 111 13.20 -19.03 -13.79
C ILE A 111 12.46 -17.76 -14.19
N MET A 112 12.29 -17.50 -15.48
CA MET A 112 11.59 -16.31 -15.99
C MET A 112 10.13 -16.27 -15.51
N MET A 113 9.40 -17.40 -15.54
CA MET A 113 8.05 -17.49 -15.01
C MET A 113 8.00 -17.21 -13.49
N SER A 114 8.99 -17.68 -12.74
CA SER A 114 9.09 -17.40 -11.31
C SER A 114 9.43 -15.94 -11.01
N GLN A 115 10.26 -15.32 -11.85
CA GLN A 115 10.64 -13.90 -11.77
C GLN A 115 9.44 -13.01 -12.10
N ASN A 116 8.78 -13.23 -13.25
CA ASN A 116 7.59 -12.48 -13.65
C ASN A 116 6.51 -12.51 -12.57
N ARG A 117 6.35 -13.63 -11.85
CA ARG A 117 5.38 -13.71 -10.75
C ARG A 117 5.84 -13.00 -9.48
N LYS A 118 7.13 -13.01 -9.15
CA LYS A 118 7.64 -12.18 -8.05
C LYS A 118 7.44 -10.70 -8.36
N GLU A 119 7.78 -10.27 -9.56
CA GLU A 119 7.55 -8.89 -10.01
C GLU A 119 6.08 -8.49 -9.96
N GLU A 120 5.16 -9.37 -10.38
CA GLU A 120 3.72 -9.09 -10.27
C GLU A 120 3.28 -8.91 -8.80
N LYS A 121 3.72 -9.79 -7.90
CA LYS A 121 3.42 -9.67 -6.46
C LYS A 121 4.04 -8.41 -5.87
N ASP A 122 5.27 -8.08 -6.24
CA ASP A 122 5.98 -6.89 -5.76
C ASP A 122 5.30 -5.61 -6.28
N ARG A 123 4.84 -5.61 -7.54
CA ARG A 123 4.05 -4.51 -8.12
C ARG A 123 2.73 -4.32 -7.39
N GLN A 124 2.01 -5.40 -7.10
CA GLN A 124 0.75 -5.32 -6.34
C GLN A 124 0.98 -4.78 -4.93
N ARG A 125 2.03 -5.24 -4.25
CA ARG A 125 2.43 -4.70 -2.93
C ARG A 125 2.76 -3.21 -3.01
N ALA A 126 3.55 -2.78 -3.99
CA ALA A 126 3.88 -1.37 -4.17
C ALA A 126 2.65 -0.49 -4.42
N ILE A 127 1.67 -0.98 -5.20
CA ILE A 127 0.39 -0.28 -5.41
C ILE A 127 -0.41 -0.20 -4.11
N ASN A 128 -0.48 -1.29 -3.35
CA ASN A 128 -1.18 -1.33 -2.06
C ASN A 128 -0.56 -0.34 -1.07
N ASP A 129 0.77 -0.36 -0.93
CA ASP A 129 1.51 0.56 -0.06
C ASP A 129 1.27 2.02 -0.45
N TYR A 130 1.27 2.31 -1.75
CA TYR A 130 0.95 3.64 -2.27
C TYR A 130 -0.47 4.09 -1.90
N LEU A 131 -1.46 3.21 -2.04
CA LEU A 131 -2.86 3.51 -1.69
C LEU A 131 -3.06 3.73 -0.19
N VAL A 132 -2.40 2.93 0.65
CA VAL A 132 -2.40 3.12 2.11
C VAL A 132 -1.78 4.47 2.48
N ASN A 133 -0.65 4.84 1.87
CA ASN A 133 -0.02 6.12 2.12
C ASN A 133 -0.91 7.30 1.69
N LEU A 134 -1.54 7.20 0.53
CA LEU A 134 -2.48 8.22 0.04
C LEU A 134 -3.69 8.36 0.98
N LYS A 135 -4.23 7.25 1.49
CA LYS A 135 -5.30 7.26 2.48
C LYS A 135 -4.87 7.97 3.78
N ALA A 136 -3.66 7.67 4.27
CA ALA A 136 -3.11 8.33 5.46
C ALA A 136 -2.94 9.84 5.26
N GLU A 137 -2.45 10.26 4.08
CA GLU A 137 -2.33 11.68 3.72
C GLU A 137 -3.68 12.39 3.73
N LEU A 138 -4.71 11.80 3.13
CA LEU A 138 -6.08 12.33 3.14
C LEU A 138 -6.65 12.43 4.56
N GLU A 139 -6.43 11.42 5.39
CA GLU A 139 -6.88 11.42 6.78
C GLU A 139 -6.20 12.54 7.60
N VAL A 140 -4.88 12.72 7.44
CA VAL A 140 -4.14 13.82 8.07
C VAL A 140 -4.64 15.18 7.60
N LYS A 141 -4.92 15.35 6.30
CA LYS A 141 -5.49 16.58 5.75
C LYS A 141 -6.88 16.88 6.32
N ASN A 142 -7.72 15.86 6.45
CA ASN A 142 -9.05 15.98 7.06
C ASN A 142 -8.95 16.37 8.55
N LEU A 143 -8.01 15.79 9.29
CA LEU A 143 -7.74 16.17 10.68
C LEU A 143 -7.27 17.63 10.77
N HIS A 144 -6.36 18.07 9.88
CA HIS A 144 -5.94 19.47 9.81
C HIS A 144 -7.13 20.41 9.59
N HIS A 145 -8.00 20.10 8.65
CA HIS A 145 -9.16 20.94 8.38
C HIS A 145 -10.10 21.04 9.60
N LYS A 146 -10.33 19.94 10.31
CA LYS A 146 -11.10 19.95 11.58
C LYS A 146 -10.41 20.80 12.65
N MET A 147 -9.10 20.71 12.77
CA MET A 147 -8.33 21.54 13.71
C MET A 147 -8.45 23.02 13.39
N ASP A 148 -8.34 23.41 12.12
CA ASP A 148 -8.50 24.80 11.69
C ASP A 148 -9.88 25.36 12.05
N LEU A 149 -10.94 24.57 11.85
CA LEU A 149 -12.31 24.93 12.24
C LEU A 149 -12.46 25.13 13.74
N LEU A 150 -11.92 24.19 14.55
CA LEU A 150 -11.96 24.28 16.01
C LEU A 150 -11.16 25.49 16.53
N ILE A 151 -10.01 25.78 15.93
CA ILE A 151 -9.19 26.94 16.29
C ILE A 151 -9.93 28.23 15.97
N ALA A 152 -10.59 28.33 14.81
CA ALA A 152 -11.39 29.50 14.44
C ALA A 152 -12.55 29.73 15.43
N GLU A 153 -13.23 28.66 15.84
CA GLU A 153 -14.31 28.75 16.84
C GLU A 153 -13.79 29.19 18.21
N GLN A 154 -12.70 28.58 18.69
CA GLN A 154 -12.03 28.97 19.95
C GLN A 154 -11.59 30.43 19.93
N MET A 155 -11.04 30.91 18.82
CA MET A 155 -10.61 32.30 18.64
C MET A 155 -11.79 33.27 18.81
N LYS A 156 -12.95 32.93 18.22
CA LYS A 156 -14.18 33.72 18.35
C LYS A 156 -14.65 33.77 19.80
N THR A 157 -14.69 32.63 20.49
CA THR A 157 -15.06 32.57 21.92
C THR A 157 -14.12 33.42 22.78
N LEU A 158 -12.81 33.38 22.52
CA LEU A 158 -11.82 34.21 23.21
C LEU A 158 -12.08 35.72 23.02
N PHE A 159 -12.43 36.14 21.81
CA PHE A 159 -12.80 37.54 21.54
C PHE A 159 -14.08 37.96 22.27
N GLU A 160 -15.10 37.11 22.30
CA GLU A 160 -16.35 37.39 23.04
C GLU A 160 -16.09 37.53 24.55
N ILE A 161 -15.26 36.66 25.13
CA ILE A 161 -14.85 36.74 26.54
C ILE A 161 -14.06 38.03 26.80
N GLN A 162 -13.08 38.39 25.95
CA GLN A 162 -12.34 39.65 26.10
C GLN A 162 -13.24 40.87 26.04
N LYS A 163 -14.20 40.89 25.10
CA LYS A 163 -15.15 41.98 24.97
C LYS A 163 -16.01 42.12 26.23
N ALA A 164 -16.54 41.03 26.76
CA ALA A 164 -17.30 41.03 28.00
C ALA A 164 -16.46 41.53 29.19
N GLN A 165 -15.17 41.18 29.27
CA GLN A 165 -14.26 41.69 30.30
C GLN A 165 -14.02 43.20 30.18
N ILE A 166 -13.88 43.73 28.96
CA ILE A 166 -13.72 45.17 28.72
C ILE A 166 -14.99 45.92 29.14
N ASP A 167 -16.17 45.42 28.76
CA ASP A 167 -17.45 46.03 29.13
C ASP A 167 -17.62 46.09 30.66
N GLN A 168 -17.28 45.00 31.37
CA GLN A 168 -17.29 44.95 32.84
C GLN A 168 -16.30 45.97 33.45
N MET A 169 -15.10 46.11 32.87
CA MET A 169 -14.11 47.09 33.33
C MET A 169 -14.61 48.53 33.16
N GLU A 170 -15.28 48.85 32.05
CA GLU A 170 -15.87 50.17 31.85
C GLU A 170 -16.96 50.47 32.89
N GLU A 171 -17.80 49.48 33.19
CA GLU A 171 -18.85 49.59 34.19
C GLU A 171 -18.30 49.85 35.60
N VAL A 172 -17.26 49.10 36.01
CA VAL A 172 -16.56 49.33 37.28
C VAL A 172 -15.92 50.72 37.32
N LYS A 173 -15.29 51.15 36.23
CA LYS A 173 -14.66 52.48 36.13
C LYS A 173 -15.70 53.60 36.26
N MET A 174 -16.90 53.41 35.72
CA MET A 174 -18.02 54.34 35.84
C MET A 174 -18.57 54.42 37.27
N LEU A 175 -18.65 53.29 37.98
CA LEU A 175 -19.06 53.25 39.38
C LEU A 175 -18.05 53.96 40.29
N LEU A 176 -16.76 53.76 40.07
CA LEU A 176 -15.68 54.44 40.82
C LEU A 176 -15.66 55.96 40.58
N LYS A 177 -16.12 56.44 39.42
CA LYS A 177 -16.16 57.87 39.09
C LYS A 177 -17.35 58.63 39.70
N LYS A 178 -18.33 57.91 40.26
CA LYS A 178 -19.54 58.46 40.89
C LYS A 178 -19.43 58.59 42.41
N GLN A 179 -18.38 58.05 43.03
CA GLN A 179 -17.99 58.32 44.42
C GLN A 179 -17.02 59.50 44.48
#